data_AF-A0A8I6YCU5-F1
#
_entry.id   AF-A0A8I6YCU5-F1
#
_cell.length_a   1.000
_cell.length_b   1.000
_cell.length_c   1.000
_cell.angle_alpha   90.00
_cell.angle_beta   90.00
_cell.angle_gamma   90.00
#
_symmetry.space_group_name_H-M   'P 1'
#
loop_
_entity.id
_entity.type
_entity.pdbx_description
1 polymer ?
#
loop_
_entity_poly.entity_id
_entity_poly.type
_entity_poly.pdbx_seq_one_letter_code
_entity_poly.pdbx_strand_id
1 'polypeptide(L)'
;MILDLHASKSIEENFATFSGNQNEILVIRHKIRRLSLNYYAQEHTMLPSTAIISHCRSLGIVGYAEKMPSLSKFHVLRVHDIENGEEMESNCFEHLRKLFQLRYLRLHVRSISALPRQLGELQHLRTLDMGWTKITKMSKSIVQLQHLTCLRVSNLKLPEGIGNLQALQELSHIKVNRHSMASCLLELGSLTKLKILGLRWSIVSTHSNKDTFVDNLVSSLRKLGRSSLRSICIRSYHGYTMEFLPDSWFPSPYLLVHLLCCLCLFFYFYFSKF
;
A
#
# COMPACT_ATOMS: atom_id res chain seq x y z
N MET A 1 18.52 30.13 -15.72
CA MET A 1 17.33 30.78 -16.32
C MET A 1 16.06 29.91 -16.37
N ILE A 2 16.12 28.56 -16.44
CA ILE A 2 14.92 27.70 -16.23
C ILE A 2 14.86 27.16 -14.79
N LEU A 3 15.99 26.76 -14.21
CA LEU A 3 16.08 26.29 -12.82
C LEU A 3 15.68 27.39 -11.82
N ASP A 4 16.14 28.62 -12.02
CA ASP A 4 15.79 29.78 -11.18
C ASP A 4 14.29 30.10 -11.24
N LEU A 5 13.66 29.91 -12.41
CA LEU A 5 12.22 30.10 -12.60
C LEU A 5 11.42 29.00 -11.87
N HIS A 6 11.87 27.75 -11.94
CA HIS A 6 11.29 26.65 -11.17
C HIS A 6 11.45 26.85 -9.67
N ALA A 7 12.63 27.28 -9.20
CA ALA A 7 12.87 27.59 -7.79
C ALA A 7 11.97 28.74 -7.31
N SER A 8 11.84 29.82 -8.09
CA SER A 8 10.95 30.94 -7.79
C SER A 8 9.48 30.52 -7.71
N LYS A 9 8.97 29.77 -8.70
CA LYS A 9 7.61 29.19 -8.70
C LYS A 9 7.38 28.25 -7.52
N SER A 10 8.39 27.44 -7.18
CA SER A 10 8.34 26.51 -6.05
C SER A 10 8.19 27.26 -4.73
N ILE A 11 8.90 28.37 -4.55
CA ILE A 11 8.78 29.26 -3.37
C ILE A 11 7.38 29.86 -3.29
N GLU A 12 6.82 30.38 -4.39
CA GLU A 12 5.45 30.91 -4.45
C GLU A 12 4.41 29.85 -4.00
N GLU A 13 4.60 28.60 -4.42
CA GLU A 13 3.71 27.48 -4.09
C GLU A 13 4.02 26.83 -2.72
N ASN A 14 5.02 27.32 -1.98
CA ASN A 14 5.51 26.75 -0.71
C ASN A 14 5.98 25.29 -0.86
N PHE A 15 6.53 24.95 -2.02
CA PHE A 15 7.20 23.70 -2.33
C PHE A 15 8.71 23.89 -2.17
N ALA A 16 9.36 22.96 -1.49
CA ALA A 16 10.81 22.93 -1.35
C ALA A 16 11.33 21.57 -1.84
N THR A 17 12.29 21.60 -2.75
CA THR A 17 13.02 20.42 -3.21
C THR A 17 14.48 20.57 -2.78
N PHE A 18 14.99 19.58 -2.05
CA PHE A 18 16.40 19.48 -1.71
C PHE A 18 17.00 18.33 -2.50
N SER A 19 17.87 18.66 -3.43
CA SER A 19 18.77 17.74 -4.15
C SER A 19 20.18 18.21 -3.84
N GLY A 20 21.07 17.31 -3.41
CA GLY A 20 22.38 17.56 -2.76
C GLY A 20 23.41 18.50 -3.41
N ASN A 21 23.07 19.35 -4.38
CA ASN A 21 23.92 20.45 -4.83
C ASN A 21 23.94 21.57 -3.77
N GLN A 22 25.08 21.72 -3.10
CA GLN A 22 25.32 22.62 -1.96
C GLN A 22 25.15 24.13 -2.22
N ASN A 23 24.65 24.57 -3.38
CA ASN A 23 24.63 26.00 -3.75
C ASN A 23 23.28 26.71 -3.55
N GLU A 24 22.25 26.04 -3.07
CA GLU A 24 21.01 26.69 -2.64
C GLU A 24 20.72 26.36 -1.17
N ILE A 25 21.61 26.79 -0.27
CA ILE A 25 21.19 27.14 1.09
C ILE A 25 20.37 28.43 0.98
N LEU A 26 19.22 28.34 0.32
CA LEU A 26 18.16 29.31 0.50
C LEU A 26 17.86 29.23 1.99
N VAL A 27 18.10 30.34 2.71
CA VAL A 27 17.64 30.50 4.07
C VAL A 27 16.11 30.49 4.00
N ILE A 28 15.51 29.30 4.06
CA ILE A 28 14.05 29.14 3.97
C ILE A 28 13.45 29.62 5.28
N ARG A 29 13.20 30.94 5.34
CA ARG A 29 12.43 31.58 6.42
C ARG A 29 10.92 31.48 6.21
N HIS A 30 10.50 30.92 5.08
CA HIS A 30 9.10 30.81 4.70
C HIS A 30 8.50 29.43 5.05
N LYS A 31 7.18 29.38 5.14
CA LYS A 31 6.40 28.23 5.56
C LYS A 31 6.41 27.13 4.50
N ILE A 32 7.07 26.01 4.74
CA ILE A 32 7.07 24.87 3.79
C ILE A 32 5.77 24.08 3.94
N ARG A 33 5.03 23.90 2.84
CA ARG A 33 3.80 23.08 2.80
C ARG A 33 4.02 21.74 2.11
N ARG A 34 5.00 21.66 1.21
CA ARG A 34 5.34 20.45 0.47
C ARG A 34 6.87 20.35 0.41
N LEU A 35 7.42 19.20 0.78
CA LEU A 35 8.84 18.96 0.86
C LEU A 35 9.21 17.71 0.08
N SER A 36 10.19 17.81 -0.81
CA SER A 36 10.78 16.68 -1.52
C SER A 36 12.27 16.61 -1.19
N LEU A 37 12.73 15.44 -0.75
CA LEU A 37 14.14 15.18 -0.46
C LEU A 37 14.65 14.14 -1.45
N ASN A 38 15.66 14.49 -2.22
CA ASN A 38 16.29 13.63 -3.20
C ASN A 38 17.73 13.29 -2.77
N TYR A 39 17.92 12.04 -2.39
CA TYR A 39 19.16 11.47 -1.88
C TYR A 39 19.96 10.70 -2.94
N TYR A 40 19.56 10.70 -4.22
CA TYR A 40 20.35 10.02 -5.26
C TYR A 40 21.72 10.67 -5.51
N ALA A 41 21.88 11.97 -5.19
CA ALA A 41 23.06 12.73 -5.54
C ALA A 41 24.18 12.71 -4.47
N GLN A 42 23.88 12.46 -3.19
CA GLN A 42 24.85 12.35 -2.08
C GLN A 42 24.18 11.93 -0.75
N GLU A 43 24.92 11.15 0.07
CA GLU A 43 24.52 10.56 1.36
C GLU A 43 24.20 11.57 2.47
N HIS A 44 24.55 12.86 2.29
CA HIS A 44 24.46 13.88 3.34
C HIS A 44 23.49 15.02 3.04
N THR A 45 22.39 14.75 2.31
CA THR A 45 21.33 15.74 2.13
C THR A 45 20.62 16.00 3.47
N MET A 46 21.07 17.03 4.18
CA MET A 46 20.52 17.43 5.48
C MET A 46 19.52 18.56 5.29
N LEU A 47 18.35 18.42 5.92
CA LEU A 47 17.43 19.54 6.07
C LEU A 47 18.13 20.65 6.87
N PRO A 48 18.09 21.91 6.41
CA PRO A 48 18.58 23.03 7.21
C PRO A 48 17.85 23.06 8.56
N SER A 49 18.60 23.23 9.65
CA SER A 49 18.03 23.32 11.00
C SER A 49 17.02 24.46 11.16
N THR A 50 17.12 25.46 10.28
CA THR A 50 16.25 26.65 10.20
C THR A 50 14.93 26.41 9.45
N ALA A 51 14.75 25.27 8.80
CA ALA A 51 13.57 25.01 7.97
C ALA A 51 12.30 24.81 8.81
N ILE A 52 11.27 25.65 8.58
CA ILE A 52 9.98 25.56 9.26
C ILE A 52 9.07 24.53 8.57
N ILE A 53 9.24 23.26 8.95
CA ILE A 53 8.50 22.11 8.39
C ILE A 53 7.25 21.69 9.20
N SER A 54 6.94 22.39 10.29
CA SER A 54 5.78 22.10 11.16
C SER A 54 4.44 22.20 10.43
N HIS A 55 4.40 22.94 9.32
CA HIS A 55 3.23 23.12 8.47
C HIS A 55 3.25 22.28 7.19
N CYS A 56 4.26 21.41 7.05
CA CYS A 56 4.42 20.57 5.89
C CYS A 56 3.31 19.51 5.88
N ARG A 57 2.58 19.45 4.76
CA ARG A 57 1.45 18.54 4.53
C ARG A 57 1.82 17.38 3.62
N SER A 58 2.91 17.50 2.88
CA SER A 58 3.39 16.48 1.93
C SER A 58 4.89 16.33 2.04
N LEU A 59 5.36 15.11 2.32
CA LEU A 59 6.76 14.76 2.41
C LEU A 59 7.06 13.61 1.44
N GLY A 60 7.85 13.90 0.42
CA GLY A 60 8.45 12.91 -0.49
C GLY A 60 9.92 12.70 -0.15
N ILE A 61 10.35 11.45 -0.07
CA ILE A 61 11.75 11.06 0.11
C ILE A 61 12.08 10.03 -0.96
N VAL A 62 13.12 10.28 -1.74
CA VAL A 62 13.55 9.39 -2.81
C VAL A 62 15.07 9.26 -2.79
N GLY A 63 15.61 8.05 -2.96
CA GLY A 63 17.03 7.79 -3.10
C GLY A 63 17.63 6.98 -1.94
N TYR A 64 18.94 7.08 -1.74
CA TYR A 64 19.71 6.30 -0.77
C TYR A 64 19.86 7.03 0.57
N ALA A 65 18.76 7.15 1.31
CA ALA A 65 18.80 7.80 2.62
C ALA A 65 19.29 6.81 3.68
N GLU A 66 20.50 7.01 4.21
CA GLU A 66 21.01 6.24 5.36
C GLU A 66 20.17 6.51 6.63
N LYS A 67 19.79 7.78 6.84
CA LYS A 67 19.03 8.23 8.01
C LYS A 67 17.76 8.97 7.60
N MET A 68 16.64 8.55 8.19
CA MET A 68 15.36 9.20 7.95
C MET A 68 15.24 10.51 8.75
N PRO A 69 14.75 11.61 8.16
CA PRO A 69 14.43 12.81 8.94
C PRO A 69 13.36 12.47 9.97
N SER A 70 13.55 12.95 11.20
CA SER A 70 12.60 12.67 12.28
C SER A 70 11.20 13.20 11.91
N LEU A 71 10.23 12.29 11.82
CA LEU A 71 8.84 12.63 11.53
C LEU A 71 8.16 13.40 12.68
N SER A 72 8.82 13.52 13.84
CA SER A 72 8.30 14.25 15.00
C SER A 72 8.00 15.73 14.71
N LYS A 73 8.69 16.32 13.73
CA LYS A 73 8.56 17.74 13.37
C LYS A 73 7.36 18.02 12.44
N PHE A 74 6.68 16.99 11.93
CA PHE A 74 5.61 17.13 10.94
C PHE A 74 4.23 16.96 11.59
N HIS A 75 3.64 18.05 12.10
CA HIS A 75 2.38 18.00 12.87
C HIS A 75 1.11 17.89 12.02
N VAL A 76 1.19 18.27 10.74
CA VAL A 76 0.03 18.34 9.83
C VAL A 76 0.24 17.54 8.55
N LEU A 77 1.11 16.53 8.60
CA LEU A 77 1.42 15.69 7.45
C LEU A 77 0.20 14.90 7.02
N ARG A 78 -0.10 14.96 5.71
CA ARG A 78 -1.22 14.25 5.09
C ARG A 78 -0.74 13.25 4.05
N VAL A 79 0.39 13.52 3.41
CA VAL A 79 1.00 12.67 2.39
C VAL A 79 2.43 12.39 2.80
N HIS A 80 2.77 11.11 2.89
CA HIS A 80 4.13 10.66 3.07
C HIS A 80 4.44 9.59 2.03
N ASP A 81 5.39 9.87 1.15
CA ASP A 81 5.90 8.93 0.15
C ASP A 81 7.39 8.75 0.39
N ILE A 82 7.81 7.50 0.59
CA ILE A 82 9.21 7.13 0.76
C ILE A 82 9.53 6.03 -0.23
N GLU A 83 10.57 6.28 -1.03
CA GLU A 83 11.20 5.30 -1.89
C GLU A 83 12.69 5.25 -1.57
N ASN A 84 13.14 4.12 -1.02
CA ASN A 84 14.54 3.90 -0.70
C ASN A 84 15.01 2.54 -1.25
N GLY A 85 16.08 2.60 -2.05
CA GLY A 85 16.68 1.43 -2.70
C GLY A 85 17.56 0.58 -1.77
N GLU A 86 18.00 1.13 -0.65
CA GLU A 86 18.99 0.55 0.26
C GLU A 86 18.41 0.16 1.63
N GLU A 87 19.26 -0.44 2.48
CA GLU A 87 18.91 -0.81 3.84
C GLU A 87 18.90 0.42 4.75
N MET A 88 17.70 0.86 5.14
CA MET A 88 17.52 1.95 6.10
C MET A 88 17.28 1.39 7.52
N GLU A 89 17.82 2.05 8.54
CA GLU A 89 17.53 1.75 9.95
C GLU A 89 16.01 1.76 10.22
N SER A 90 15.50 0.79 10.97
CA SER A 90 14.07 0.49 11.13
C SER A 90 13.25 1.54 11.89
N ASN A 91 13.81 2.71 12.19
CA ASN A 91 13.19 3.74 13.04
C ASN A 91 12.16 4.60 12.30
N CYS A 92 11.78 4.23 11.07
CA CYS A 92 10.78 4.93 10.26
C CYS A 92 9.43 5.13 10.97
N PHE A 93 9.18 4.31 11.99
CA PHE A 93 7.91 4.18 12.66
C PHE A 93 7.82 4.83 14.05
N GLU A 94 8.93 5.30 14.63
CA GLU A 94 8.99 5.79 16.02
C GLU A 94 8.04 6.97 16.32
N HIS A 95 7.56 7.65 15.28
CA HIS A 95 6.65 8.79 15.40
C HIS A 95 5.39 8.69 14.55
N LEU A 96 5.05 7.51 14.01
CA LEU A 96 3.84 7.33 13.21
C LEU A 96 2.58 7.82 13.93
N ARG A 97 2.46 7.54 15.24
CA ARG A 97 1.31 7.98 16.06
C ARG A 97 1.08 9.50 16.06
N LYS A 98 2.13 10.29 15.81
CA LYS A 98 2.03 11.76 15.75
C LYS A 98 1.44 12.25 14.42
N LEU A 99 1.40 11.40 13.40
CA LEU A 99 0.90 11.72 12.07
C LEU A 99 -0.61 11.46 11.97
N PHE A 100 -1.39 11.90 12.95
CA PHE A 100 -2.83 11.63 13.03
C PHE A 100 -3.62 12.19 11.82
N GLN A 101 -3.09 13.20 11.11
CA GLN A 101 -3.68 13.75 9.88
C GLN A 101 -3.31 12.98 8.60
N LEU A 102 -2.50 11.92 8.70
CA LEU A 102 -1.98 11.22 7.53
C LEU A 102 -3.13 10.56 6.76
N ARG A 103 -3.18 10.81 5.46
CA ARG A 103 -4.19 10.28 4.52
C ARG A 103 -3.58 9.34 3.49
N TYR A 104 -2.31 9.55 3.15
CA TYR A 104 -1.57 8.74 2.20
C TYR A 104 -0.21 8.38 2.80
N LEU A 105 0.07 7.08 2.83
CA LEU A 105 1.36 6.54 3.23
C LEU A 105 1.82 5.52 2.18
N ARG A 106 2.93 5.84 1.50
CA ARG A 106 3.65 4.92 0.63
C ARG A 106 5.03 4.62 1.21
N LEU A 107 5.34 3.34 1.35
CA LEU A 107 6.58 2.82 1.90
C LEU A 107 7.17 1.84 0.90
N HIS A 108 8.08 2.30 0.06
CA HIS A 108 8.84 1.49 -0.88
C HIS A 108 10.28 1.40 -0.37
N VAL A 109 10.46 0.67 0.73
CA VAL A 109 11.74 0.53 1.43
C VAL A 109 12.01 -0.95 1.69
N ARG A 110 13.11 -1.46 1.12
CA ARG A 110 13.43 -2.90 1.13
C ARG A 110 13.79 -3.44 2.51
N SER A 111 14.26 -2.64 3.46
CA SER A 111 14.58 -3.09 4.82
C SER A 111 13.34 -3.25 5.72
N ILE A 112 12.19 -2.66 5.37
CA ILE A 112 10.98 -2.74 6.20
C ILE A 112 10.42 -4.16 6.16
N SER A 113 10.48 -4.85 7.31
CA SER A 113 10.06 -6.25 7.47
C SER A 113 8.85 -6.45 8.38
N ALA A 114 8.48 -5.43 9.16
CA ALA A 114 7.35 -5.46 10.09
C ALA A 114 6.60 -4.12 10.13
N LEU A 115 5.32 -4.18 10.47
CA LEU A 115 4.51 -2.99 10.72
C LEU A 115 4.29 -2.77 12.22
N PRO A 116 4.41 -1.54 12.70
CA PRO A 116 4.17 -1.19 14.09
C PRO A 116 2.68 -1.29 14.42
N ARG A 117 2.35 -1.56 15.67
CA ARG A 117 0.94 -1.60 16.13
C ARG A 117 0.27 -0.21 15.99
N GLN A 118 1.05 0.85 16.15
CA GLN A 118 0.65 2.25 16.03
C GLN A 118 0.11 2.61 14.64
N LEU A 119 0.34 1.77 13.61
CA LEU A 119 -0.27 1.97 12.29
C LEU A 119 -1.80 2.06 12.37
N GLY A 120 -2.43 1.29 13.27
CA GLY A 120 -3.88 1.32 13.48
C GLY A 120 -4.41 2.62 14.10
N GLU A 121 -3.54 3.47 14.64
CA GLU A 121 -3.92 4.78 15.21
C GLU A 121 -4.10 5.85 14.11
N LEU A 122 -3.71 5.56 12.86
CA LEU A 122 -3.84 6.49 11.73
C LEU A 122 -5.27 6.53 11.18
N GLN A 123 -6.22 6.98 11.99
CA GLN A 123 -7.65 6.93 11.70
C GLN A 123 -8.08 7.71 10.44
N HIS A 124 -7.26 8.66 9.95
CA HIS A 124 -7.54 9.39 8.71
C HIS A 124 -6.89 8.78 7.46
N LEU A 125 -6.17 7.66 7.60
CA LEU A 125 -5.45 7.02 6.49
C LEU A 125 -6.44 6.45 5.47
N ARG A 126 -6.27 6.86 4.21
CA ARG A 126 -7.09 6.44 3.07
C ARG A 126 -6.33 5.50 2.13
N THR A 127 -5.03 5.69 2.02
CA THR A 127 -4.17 4.89 1.15
C THR A 127 -2.94 4.44 1.91
N LEU A 128 -2.71 3.12 1.89
CA LEU A 128 -1.50 2.48 2.37
C LEU A 128 -0.89 1.64 1.25
N ASP A 129 0.28 2.05 0.76
CA ASP A 129 1.02 1.33 -0.27
C ASP A 129 2.36 0.86 0.28
N MET A 130 2.56 -0.45 0.31
CA MET A 130 3.77 -1.11 0.80
C MET A 130 4.24 -2.20 -0.17
N GLY A 131 3.96 -2.03 -1.46
CA GLY A 131 4.20 -3.04 -2.50
C GLY A 131 5.66 -3.46 -2.67
N TRP A 132 6.61 -2.65 -2.18
CA TRP A 132 8.05 -2.85 -2.30
C TRP A 132 8.73 -2.93 -0.93
N THR A 133 8.14 -3.71 -0.03
CA THR A 133 8.69 -3.99 1.32
C THR A 133 8.92 -5.49 1.52
N LYS A 134 9.69 -5.86 2.55
CA LYS A 134 9.87 -7.26 3.01
C LYS A 134 8.85 -7.68 4.07
N ILE A 135 7.74 -6.94 4.22
CA ILE A 135 6.73 -7.25 5.24
C ILE A 135 6.07 -8.58 4.89
N THR A 136 6.12 -9.54 5.82
CA THR A 136 5.52 -10.88 5.62
C THR A 136 4.29 -11.13 6.48
N LYS A 137 4.08 -10.31 7.51
CA LYS A 137 2.93 -10.37 8.42
C LYS A 137 2.30 -8.99 8.56
N MET A 138 0.99 -8.95 8.41
CA MET A 138 0.20 -7.74 8.62
C MET A 138 0.01 -7.51 10.13
N SER A 139 0.10 -6.26 10.60
CA SER A 139 -0.24 -5.95 11.99
C SER A 139 -1.74 -6.15 12.22
N LYS A 140 -2.12 -6.77 13.34
CA LYS A 140 -3.54 -6.94 13.73
C LYS A 140 -4.28 -5.59 13.80
N SER A 141 -3.57 -4.51 14.09
CA SER A 141 -4.17 -3.17 14.19
C SER A 141 -4.58 -2.56 12.85
N ILE A 142 -4.19 -3.14 11.70
CA ILE A 142 -4.57 -2.59 10.39
C ILE A 142 -6.09 -2.56 10.20
N VAL A 143 -6.83 -3.49 10.82
CA VAL A 143 -8.29 -3.60 10.71
C VAL A 143 -9.01 -2.47 11.44
N GLN A 144 -8.28 -1.66 12.20
CA GLN A 144 -8.78 -0.43 12.86
C GLN A 144 -8.82 0.77 11.90
N LEU A 145 -8.26 0.65 10.69
CA LEU A 145 -8.22 1.73 9.70
C LEU A 145 -9.55 1.83 8.93
N GLN A 146 -10.62 2.26 9.60
CA GLN A 146 -11.99 2.26 9.06
C GLN A 146 -12.17 3.13 7.80
N HIS A 147 -11.30 4.12 7.59
CA HIS A 147 -11.32 5.01 6.43
C HIS A 147 -10.38 4.56 5.28
N LEU A 148 -9.73 3.40 5.41
CA LEU A 148 -8.81 2.90 4.40
C LEU A 148 -9.58 2.49 3.14
N THR A 149 -9.23 3.12 2.02
CA THR A 149 -9.84 2.90 0.70
C THR A 149 -8.95 2.12 -0.24
N CYS A 150 -7.63 2.17 -0.06
CA CYS A 150 -6.66 1.51 -0.90
C CYS A 150 -5.57 0.87 -0.05
N LEU A 151 -5.42 -0.46 -0.17
CA LEU A 151 -4.38 -1.24 0.48
C LEU A 151 -3.61 -2.04 -0.57
N ARG A 152 -2.37 -1.62 -0.80
CA ARG A 152 -1.42 -2.31 -1.70
C ARG A 152 -0.29 -2.87 -0.87
N VAL A 153 -0.05 -4.17 -1.00
CA VAL A 153 0.92 -4.89 -0.17
C VAL A 153 1.84 -5.73 -1.04
N SER A 154 2.83 -6.41 -0.45
CA SER A 154 3.70 -7.33 -1.18
C SER A 154 3.61 -8.73 -0.59
N ASN A 155 2.81 -9.60 -1.20
CA ASN A 155 2.66 -11.00 -0.79
C ASN A 155 2.26 -11.19 0.70
N LEU A 156 1.42 -10.29 1.23
CA LEU A 156 0.95 -10.36 2.62
C LEU A 156 -0.28 -11.23 2.79
N LYS A 157 -0.29 -12.01 3.87
CA LYS A 157 -1.49 -12.73 4.30
C LYS A 157 -2.55 -11.76 4.82
N LEU A 158 -3.80 -12.11 4.60
CA LEU A 158 -4.92 -11.39 5.22
C LEU A 158 -4.88 -11.52 6.74
N PRO A 159 -5.18 -10.43 7.47
CA PRO A 159 -5.38 -10.47 8.91
C PRO A 159 -6.80 -10.95 9.22
N GLU A 160 -6.98 -11.49 10.41
CA GLU A 160 -8.29 -11.65 11.03
C GLU A 160 -8.97 -10.28 11.19
N GLY A 161 -10.25 -10.18 10.86
CA GLY A 161 -11.01 -8.93 10.85
C GLY A 161 -10.80 -8.09 9.60
N ILE A 162 -10.26 -8.64 8.49
CA ILE A 162 -10.16 -7.91 7.22
C ILE A 162 -11.53 -7.36 6.79
N GLY A 163 -12.59 -8.10 7.12
CA GLY A 163 -13.96 -7.70 6.85
C GLY A 163 -14.40 -6.41 7.54
N ASN A 164 -13.64 -5.86 8.49
CA ASN A 164 -13.94 -4.59 9.16
C ASN A 164 -13.54 -3.36 8.32
N LEU A 165 -12.73 -3.53 7.26
CA LEU A 165 -12.30 -2.44 6.38
C LEU A 165 -13.41 -2.05 5.37
N GLN A 166 -14.56 -1.63 5.87
CA GLN A 166 -15.79 -1.37 5.10
C GLN A 166 -15.66 -0.25 4.06
N ALA A 167 -14.63 0.60 4.15
CA ALA A 167 -14.33 1.63 3.16
C ALA A 167 -13.42 1.15 2.01
N LEU A 168 -12.88 -0.07 2.10
CA LEU A 168 -11.85 -0.57 1.18
C LEU A 168 -12.41 -0.77 -0.23
N GLN A 169 -11.75 -0.13 -1.19
CA GLN A 169 -12.08 -0.17 -2.62
C GLN A 169 -11.02 -0.93 -3.43
N GLU A 170 -9.78 -0.93 -2.97
CA GLU A 170 -8.69 -1.68 -3.59
C GLU A 170 -7.94 -2.49 -2.53
N LEU A 171 -7.79 -3.79 -2.80
CA LEU A 171 -6.95 -4.72 -2.05
C LEU A 171 -6.15 -5.54 -3.04
N SER A 172 -4.84 -5.33 -3.13
CA SER A 172 -4.02 -5.98 -4.15
C SER A 172 -2.77 -6.64 -3.57
N HIS A 173 -2.31 -7.68 -4.29
CA HIS A 173 -1.10 -8.46 -4.01
C HIS A 173 -1.10 -9.21 -2.66
N ILE A 174 -2.28 -9.63 -2.19
CA ILE A 174 -2.39 -10.51 -1.02
C ILE A 174 -1.90 -11.92 -1.34
N LYS A 175 -1.41 -12.66 -0.35
CA LYS A 175 -0.95 -14.04 -0.49
C LYS A 175 -1.86 -15.00 0.27
N VAL A 176 -2.32 -16.04 -0.43
CA VAL A 176 -3.09 -17.14 0.15
C VAL A 176 -2.23 -18.40 0.09
N ASN A 177 -1.85 -18.94 1.25
CA ASN A 177 -1.09 -20.18 1.36
C ASN A 177 -1.55 -21.01 2.56
N ARG A 178 -0.95 -22.19 2.78
CA ARG A 178 -1.31 -23.11 3.86
C ARG A 178 -1.25 -22.53 5.28
N HIS A 179 -0.62 -21.37 5.44
CA HIS A 179 -0.48 -20.68 6.72
C HIS A 179 -1.38 -19.44 6.83
N SER A 180 -2.27 -19.23 5.86
CA SER A 180 -3.35 -18.23 5.93
C SER A 180 -4.51 -18.82 6.73
N MET A 181 -5.31 -17.97 7.36
CA MET A 181 -6.55 -18.42 8.00
C MET A 181 -7.65 -18.48 6.95
N ALA A 182 -8.34 -19.62 6.85
CA ALA A 182 -9.42 -19.79 5.87
C ALA A 182 -10.60 -18.83 6.17
N SER A 183 -10.86 -18.50 7.45
CA SER A 183 -11.91 -17.55 7.85
C SER A 183 -11.70 -16.15 7.26
N CYS A 184 -10.45 -15.68 7.15
CA CYS A 184 -10.14 -14.39 6.52
C CYS A 184 -10.56 -14.34 5.04
N LEU A 185 -10.57 -15.48 4.34
CA LEU A 185 -11.09 -15.53 2.98
C LEU A 185 -12.60 -15.36 2.95
N LEU A 186 -13.32 -15.89 3.93
CA LEU A 186 -14.77 -15.71 4.05
C LEU A 186 -15.14 -14.26 4.41
N GLU A 187 -14.31 -13.61 5.24
CA GLU A 187 -14.47 -12.20 5.60
C GLU A 187 -14.28 -11.24 4.41
N LEU A 188 -13.51 -11.60 3.38
CA LEU A 188 -13.39 -10.78 2.16
C LEU A 188 -14.76 -10.45 1.56
N GLY A 189 -15.74 -11.36 1.67
CA GLY A 189 -17.09 -11.18 1.16
C GLY A 189 -17.88 -10.06 1.84
N SER A 190 -17.44 -9.52 2.97
CA SER A 190 -18.07 -8.36 3.62
C SER A 190 -17.60 -7.01 3.06
N LEU A 191 -16.56 -7.00 2.22
CA LEU A 191 -15.98 -5.79 1.64
C LEU A 191 -16.79 -5.31 0.42
N THR A 192 -18.06 -4.94 0.65
CA THR A 192 -19.02 -4.62 -0.43
C THR A 192 -18.61 -3.45 -1.33
N LYS A 193 -17.72 -2.56 -0.86
CA LYS A 193 -17.15 -1.44 -1.63
C LYS A 193 -15.89 -1.81 -2.44
N LEU A 194 -15.42 -3.05 -2.36
CA LEU A 194 -14.22 -3.50 -3.04
C LEU A 194 -14.43 -3.59 -4.55
N LYS A 195 -13.66 -2.78 -5.28
CA LYS A 195 -13.67 -2.69 -6.74
C LYS A 195 -12.52 -3.49 -7.37
N ILE A 196 -11.38 -3.55 -6.70
CA ILE A 196 -10.17 -4.19 -7.20
C ILE A 196 -9.69 -5.21 -6.16
N LEU A 197 -9.59 -6.48 -6.58
CA LEU A 197 -9.05 -7.57 -5.78
C LEU A 197 -7.88 -8.23 -6.51
N GLY A 198 -6.70 -8.20 -5.92
CA GLY A 198 -5.52 -8.89 -6.42
C GLY A 198 -4.97 -9.88 -5.40
N LEU A 199 -4.95 -11.18 -5.72
CA LEU A 199 -4.42 -12.22 -4.82
C LEU A 199 -3.50 -13.21 -5.55
N ARG A 200 -2.56 -13.76 -4.79
CA ARG A 200 -1.67 -14.84 -5.19
C ARG A 200 -2.11 -16.12 -4.48
N TRP A 201 -2.56 -17.10 -5.24
CA TRP A 201 -2.98 -18.40 -4.77
C TRP A 201 -1.78 -19.36 -4.72
N SER A 202 -1.55 -19.97 -3.56
CA SER A 202 -0.43 -20.90 -3.30
C SER A 202 -0.84 -22.04 -2.36
N ILE A 203 -2.04 -22.58 -2.54
CA ILE A 203 -2.56 -23.78 -1.86
C ILE A 203 -2.38 -24.98 -2.79
N VAL A 204 -1.62 -25.99 -2.36
CA VAL A 204 -1.36 -27.23 -3.12
C VAL A 204 -2.60 -28.11 -3.14
N SER A 205 -2.81 -28.87 -4.23
CA SER A 205 -3.94 -29.78 -4.41
C SER A 205 -4.06 -30.86 -3.33
N THR A 206 -2.94 -31.29 -2.73
CA THR A 206 -2.88 -32.37 -1.72
C THR A 206 -3.10 -31.90 -0.28
N HIS A 207 -3.40 -30.62 -0.07
CA HIS A 207 -3.61 -30.10 1.27
C HIS A 207 -5.02 -30.44 1.78
N SER A 208 -5.11 -31.09 2.95
CA SER A 208 -6.38 -31.61 3.51
C SER A 208 -7.49 -30.56 3.64
N ASN A 209 -7.13 -29.29 3.83
CA ASN A 209 -8.09 -28.20 4.05
C ASN A 209 -8.30 -27.33 2.79
N LYS A 210 -7.81 -27.77 1.63
CA LYS A 210 -7.91 -27.02 0.36
C LYS A 210 -9.36 -26.60 0.09
N ASP A 211 -10.30 -27.52 0.24
CA ASP A 211 -11.70 -27.30 -0.07
C ASP A 211 -12.27 -26.16 0.77
N THR A 212 -11.92 -26.09 2.06
CA THR A 212 -12.31 -24.95 2.92
C THR A 212 -11.77 -23.61 2.42
N PHE A 213 -10.52 -23.55 1.95
CA PHE A 213 -9.98 -22.31 1.37
C PHE A 213 -10.69 -21.94 0.07
N VAL A 214 -10.97 -22.93 -0.78
CA VAL A 214 -11.68 -22.75 -2.04
C VAL A 214 -13.11 -22.26 -1.77
N ASP A 215 -13.87 -22.96 -0.94
CA ASP A 215 -15.26 -22.63 -0.60
C ASP A 215 -15.39 -21.22 -0.01
N ASN A 216 -14.48 -20.86 0.90
CA ASN A 216 -14.48 -19.53 1.51
C ASN A 216 -14.13 -18.44 0.49
N LEU A 217 -13.16 -18.68 -0.39
CA LEU A 217 -12.84 -17.75 -1.46
C LEU A 217 -14.02 -17.61 -2.44
N VAL A 218 -14.58 -18.72 -2.92
CA VAL A 218 -15.72 -18.74 -3.85
C VAL A 218 -16.93 -18.02 -3.25
N SER A 219 -17.26 -18.29 -1.99
CA SER A 219 -18.35 -17.61 -1.26
C SER A 219 -18.14 -16.09 -1.24
N SER A 220 -16.92 -15.63 -0.95
CA SER A 220 -16.58 -14.22 -0.97
C SER A 220 -16.61 -13.61 -2.36
N LEU A 221 -16.07 -14.29 -3.37
CA LEU A 221 -16.10 -13.83 -4.76
C LEU A 221 -17.54 -13.70 -5.28
N ARG A 222 -18.46 -14.62 -4.92
CA ARG A 222 -19.89 -14.51 -5.23
C ARG A 222 -20.55 -13.29 -4.59
N LYS A 223 -20.22 -12.99 -3.33
CA LYS A 223 -20.75 -11.79 -2.64
C LYS A 223 -20.22 -10.50 -3.26
N LEU A 224 -18.90 -10.44 -3.50
CA LEU A 224 -18.25 -9.28 -4.08
C LEU A 224 -18.67 -9.04 -5.53
N GLY A 225 -18.85 -10.12 -6.31
CA GLY A 225 -19.34 -10.08 -7.69
C GLY A 225 -20.75 -9.50 -7.83
N ARG A 226 -21.62 -9.69 -6.84
CA ARG A 226 -22.93 -9.03 -6.75
C ARG A 226 -22.86 -7.58 -6.25
N SER A 227 -21.71 -7.15 -5.76
CA SER A 227 -21.50 -5.85 -5.11
C SER A 227 -20.84 -4.86 -6.07
N SER A 228 -19.63 -4.36 -5.77
CA SER A 228 -18.96 -3.29 -6.54
C SER A 228 -17.69 -3.76 -7.28
N LEU A 229 -17.44 -5.07 -7.34
CA LEU A 229 -16.21 -5.64 -7.87
C LEU A 229 -16.10 -5.44 -9.40
N ARG A 230 -14.98 -4.88 -9.83
CA ARG A 230 -14.71 -4.50 -11.23
C ARG A 230 -13.46 -5.14 -11.81
N SER A 231 -12.46 -5.41 -10.98
CA SER A 231 -11.19 -5.98 -11.41
C SER A 231 -10.72 -7.05 -10.45
N ILE A 232 -10.35 -8.20 -11.01
CA ILE A 232 -9.87 -9.35 -10.25
C ILE A 232 -8.60 -9.85 -10.91
N CYS A 233 -7.55 -10.00 -10.12
CA CYS A 233 -6.31 -10.61 -10.53
C CYS A 233 -5.98 -11.76 -9.58
N ILE A 234 -6.06 -13.00 -10.07
CA ILE A 234 -5.67 -14.19 -9.34
C ILE A 234 -4.46 -14.81 -10.04
N ARG A 235 -3.32 -14.81 -9.35
CA ARG A 235 -2.08 -15.41 -9.85
C ARG A 235 -1.80 -16.71 -9.14
N SER A 236 -1.41 -17.74 -9.89
CA SER A 236 -0.91 -18.98 -9.31
C SER A 236 0.33 -19.48 -10.06
N TYR A 237 1.19 -20.22 -9.37
CA TYR A 237 2.44 -20.76 -9.91
C TYR A 237 2.33 -22.29 -10.06
N HIS A 238 3.27 -22.93 -10.76
CA HIS A 238 3.24 -24.38 -11.00
C HIS A 238 2.99 -25.20 -9.72
N GLY A 239 2.08 -26.18 -9.79
CA GLY A 239 1.71 -27.08 -8.68
C GLY A 239 0.45 -26.67 -7.90
N TYR A 240 -0.18 -25.55 -8.24
CA TYR A 240 -1.40 -25.05 -7.60
C TYR A 240 -2.56 -25.04 -8.61
N THR A 241 -3.65 -25.80 -8.36
CA THR A 241 -4.82 -25.82 -9.26
C THR A 241 -5.85 -24.75 -8.89
N MET A 242 -6.44 -24.11 -9.91
CA MET A 242 -7.53 -23.14 -9.77
C MET A 242 -8.79 -23.58 -10.56
N GLU A 243 -9.04 -24.89 -10.59
CA GLU A 243 -10.17 -25.51 -11.29
C GLU A 243 -11.55 -25.02 -10.81
N PHE A 244 -11.61 -24.40 -9.62
CA PHE A 244 -12.85 -23.84 -9.07
C PHE A 244 -13.30 -22.53 -9.75
N LEU A 245 -12.40 -21.82 -10.44
CA LEU A 245 -12.69 -20.47 -10.96
C LEU A 245 -13.79 -20.38 -12.02
N PRO A 246 -13.93 -21.33 -12.97
CA PRO A 246 -14.99 -21.27 -13.99
C PRO A 246 -16.40 -21.21 -13.37
N ASP A 247 -16.67 -22.01 -12.34
CA ASP A 247 -18.00 -22.14 -11.71
C ASP A 247 -18.21 -21.21 -10.49
N SER A 248 -17.15 -20.48 -10.11
CA SER A 248 -17.18 -19.60 -8.94
C SER A 248 -18.19 -18.45 -9.09
N TRP A 249 -18.47 -18.06 -10.32
CA TRP A 249 -19.11 -16.80 -10.66
C TRP A 249 -20.62 -16.86 -10.83
N PHE A 250 -21.32 -17.91 -10.36
CA PHE A 250 -22.77 -17.95 -10.49
C PHE A 250 -23.48 -17.20 -9.34
N PRO A 251 -24.30 -16.16 -9.61
CA PRO A 251 -24.60 -15.51 -10.89
C PRO A 251 -23.50 -14.52 -11.33
N SER A 252 -23.37 -14.35 -12.66
CA SER A 252 -22.25 -13.62 -13.26
C SER A 252 -22.10 -12.20 -12.68
N PRO A 253 -20.88 -11.78 -12.32
CA PRO A 253 -20.64 -10.46 -11.74
C PRO A 253 -20.87 -9.35 -12.78
N TYR A 254 -22.00 -8.66 -12.68
CA TYR A 254 -22.47 -7.68 -13.67
C TYR A 254 -21.61 -6.41 -13.78
N LEU A 255 -20.74 -6.12 -12.81
CA LEU A 255 -19.81 -4.98 -12.85
C LEU A 255 -18.37 -5.37 -13.21
N LEU A 256 -18.08 -6.66 -13.39
CA LEU A 256 -16.72 -7.13 -13.64
C LEU A 256 -16.27 -6.72 -15.04
N VAL A 257 -15.21 -5.92 -15.10
CA VAL A 257 -14.60 -5.42 -16.36
C VAL A 257 -13.31 -6.17 -16.68
N HIS A 258 -12.55 -6.53 -15.63
CA HIS A 258 -11.27 -7.19 -15.79
C HIS A 258 -11.20 -8.45 -14.93
N LEU A 259 -11.00 -9.60 -15.57
CA LEU A 259 -10.60 -10.84 -14.92
C LEU A 259 -9.24 -11.24 -15.48
N LEU A 260 -8.24 -11.36 -14.61
CA LEU A 260 -6.93 -11.88 -14.95
C LEU A 260 -6.65 -13.09 -14.06
N CYS A 261 -6.75 -14.28 -14.65
CA CYS A 261 -6.38 -15.53 -14.01
C CYS A 261 -5.16 -16.10 -14.72
N CYS A 262 -3.99 -16.01 -14.09
CA CYS A 262 -2.78 -16.60 -14.65
C CYS A 262 -2.62 -18.02 -14.09
N LEU A 263 -3.04 -19.00 -14.89
CA LEU A 263 -2.56 -20.39 -14.79
C LEU A 263 -1.27 -20.46 -15.61
N CYS A 264 -0.20 -21.07 -15.08
CA CYS A 264 1.09 -21.15 -15.79
C CYS A 264 1.08 -22.00 -17.08
N LEU A 265 -0.08 -22.27 -17.69
CA LEU A 265 -0.23 -22.84 -19.03
C LEU A 265 -1.38 -22.10 -19.75
N PHE A 266 -1.02 -21.23 -20.70
CA PHE A 266 -1.79 -20.86 -21.90
C PHE A 266 -3.28 -20.46 -21.81
N PHE A 267 -3.79 -19.91 -20.71
CA PHE A 267 -5.12 -19.29 -20.72
C PHE A 267 -5.12 -17.93 -20.01
N TYR A 268 -5.02 -16.86 -20.80
CA TYR A 268 -5.54 -15.56 -20.38
C TYR A 268 -7.04 -15.57 -20.63
N PHE A 269 -7.84 -15.76 -19.58
CA PHE A 269 -9.27 -15.47 -19.68
C PHE A 269 -9.47 -13.96 -19.62
N TYR A 270 -9.26 -13.27 -20.74
CA TYR A 270 -9.70 -11.89 -20.93
C TYR A 270 -11.22 -11.91 -21.17
N PHE A 271 -12.01 -11.97 -20.10
CA PHE A 271 -13.42 -11.65 -20.21
C PHE A 271 -13.56 -10.12 -20.17
N SER A 272 -13.40 -9.49 -21.33
CA SER A 272 -13.85 -8.11 -21.54
C SER A 272 -15.29 -8.17 -22.07
N LYS A 273 -16.24 -7.85 -21.19
CA LYS A 273 -17.70 -7.73 -21.40
C LYS A 273 -18.47 -9.02 -21.70
N PHE A 274 -19.38 -9.36 -20.80
CA PHE A 274 -20.73 -9.82 -21.16
C PHE A 274 -21.68 -8.63 -20.99
#